data_AF-A0A8X8Y827-F1
#
_entry.id   AF-A0A8X8Y827-F1
#
_cell.length_a   1.000
_cell.length_b   1.000
_cell.length_c   1.000
_cell.angle_alpha   90.00
_cell.angle_beta   90.00
_cell.angle_gamma   90.00
#
_symmetry.space_group_name_H-M   'P 1'
#
loop_
_entity.id
_entity.type
_entity.pdbx_description
1 polymer ?
#
loop_
_entity_poly.entity_id
_entity_poly.type
_entity_poly.pdbx_seq_one_letter_code
_entity_poly.pdbx_strand_id
1 'polypeptide(L)'
;MAAPIAKESVQCFGRKKTAVAVTHCKRGRGLIKSTAKPIELVEPEILRYKAFEPILLLGRHRFAGVDMRIRVKGGGHTSQIYAIRQSIAKALVAFYQKTLLVADPRRCEPKKFGGRGARARVDFNSTRQDHHPYALSNLLPIAQSGDVRDGLINGLNGSPNCPDVSCIVSDGVMSFTLDAAEQLRIPEVVFFTSSACGFMGYCHFPELVARGLFPLAGGGLGGRNEEHQVNYDILQTRNAAKANAVILNTFDDLEREVLDAIREKFETVVTIEPRAPGTRVKPVEGRRCFDSLARRPGPNSILYVNFGSITVLSPEQLLEFAGGLANSNQHFLWIIRPDLVSSEEAVLPEEVKVRGEMVWWCSQERVLAHPAVGGFLTHCGWNSTLEALSEGVPMICWPFFAEQRTNCSKAHAAAEAGGSSRRNLDFVDQSDFAETLDWKFKKLILCLKLL
;
A
#
# COMPACT_ATOMS: atom_id res chain seq x y z
N MET A 1 10.46 -12.16 -55.31
CA MET A 1 9.46 -12.05 -54.23
C MET A 1 10.16 -11.50 -53.00
N ALA A 2 9.76 -10.32 -52.53
CA ALA A 2 10.35 -9.74 -51.32
C ALA A 2 9.98 -10.61 -50.10
N ALA A 3 10.96 -10.91 -49.24
CA ALA A 3 10.73 -11.64 -48.00
C ALA A 3 9.69 -10.89 -47.13
N PRO A 4 8.76 -11.59 -46.47
CA PRO A 4 7.76 -10.94 -45.64
C PRO A 4 8.46 -10.21 -44.48
N ILE A 5 8.20 -8.92 -44.34
CA ILE A 5 8.65 -8.09 -43.22
C ILE A 5 8.20 -8.78 -41.92
N ALA A 6 9.15 -9.17 -41.08
CA ALA A 6 8.85 -9.82 -39.81
C ALA A 6 7.90 -8.94 -38.99
N LYS A 7 6.73 -9.46 -38.62
CA LYS A 7 5.78 -8.72 -37.79
C LYS A 7 6.41 -8.48 -36.42
N GLU A 8 6.81 -7.24 -36.16
CA GLU A 8 7.30 -6.79 -34.86
C GLU A 8 6.16 -6.87 -33.83
N SER A 9 6.09 -8.00 -33.14
CA SER A 9 5.22 -8.18 -31.98
C SER A 9 5.91 -8.92 -30.85
N VAL A 10 5.42 -8.69 -29.64
CA VAL A 10 5.79 -9.41 -28.44
C VAL A 10 4.54 -9.85 -27.71
N GLN A 11 4.65 -10.98 -27.03
CA GLN A 11 3.61 -11.49 -26.17
C GLN A 11 4.17 -11.65 -24.76
N CYS A 12 3.53 -11.01 -23.80
CA CYS A 12 3.93 -11.07 -22.40
C CYS A 12 2.75 -11.46 -21.52
N PHE A 13 3.07 -12.01 -20.36
CA PHE A 13 2.07 -12.40 -19.38
C PHE A 13 2.29 -11.71 -18.03
N GLY A 14 1.19 -11.29 -17.43
CA GLY A 14 1.10 -10.87 -16.03
C GLY A 14 0.32 -11.93 -15.26
N ARG A 15 0.75 -12.24 -14.04
CA ARG A 15 0.07 -13.20 -13.16
C ARG A 15 -0.07 -12.60 -11.78
N LYS A 16 -1.28 -12.66 -11.22
CA LYS A 16 -1.55 -12.32 -9.83
C LYS A 16 -2.56 -13.33 -9.28
N LYS A 17 -2.18 -14.06 -8.23
CA LYS A 17 -2.95 -15.22 -7.73
C LYS A 17 -3.29 -16.17 -8.89
N THR A 18 -4.56 -16.53 -9.06
CA THR A 18 -5.08 -17.37 -10.15
C THR A 18 -5.38 -16.59 -11.43
N ALA A 19 -5.26 -15.26 -11.43
CA ALA A 19 -5.51 -14.42 -12.60
C ALA A 19 -4.28 -14.36 -13.51
N VAL A 20 -4.52 -14.57 -14.81
CA VAL A 20 -3.50 -14.49 -15.87
C VAL A 20 -3.96 -13.51 -16.94
N ALA A 21 -3.17 -12.46 -17.17
CA ALA A 21 -3.36 -11.53 -18.27
C ALA A 21 -2.28 -11.75 -19.32
N VAL A 22 -2.69 -11.86 -20.58
CA VAL A 22 -1.82 -12.06 -21.74
C VAL A 22 -1.96 -10.85 -22.64
N THR A 23 -0.86 -10.13 -22.82
CA THR A 23 -0.80 -8.92 -23.64
C THR A 23 0.00 -9.20 -24.89
N HIS A 24 -0.67 -9.02 -26.03
CA HIS A 24 -0.04 -9.04 -27.35
C HIS A 24 0.19 -7.59 -27.80
N CYS A 25 1.45 -7.18 -27.81
CA CYS A 25 1.88 -5.84 -28.21
C CYS A 25 2.52 -5.89 -29.60
N LYS A 26 2.13 -4.97 -30.48
CA LYS A 26 2.64 -4.83 -31.84
C LYS A 26 2.82 -3.37 -32.19
N ARG A 27 3.57 -3.05 -33.24
CA ARG A 27 3.63 -1.69 -33.79
C ARG A 27 2.21 -1.21 -34.19
N GLY A 28 1.84 0.00 -33.81
CA GLY A 28 0.46 0.48 -33.87
C GLY A 28 0.31 1.99 -33.66
N ARG A 29 -0.92 2.42 -33.38
CA ARG A 29 -1.32 3.84 -33.20
C ARG A 29 -1.67 4.19 -31.73
N GLY A 30 -1.34 3.32 -30.77
CA GLY A 30 -1.65 3.54 -29.35
C GLY A 30 -2.93 2.90 -28.86
N LEU A 31 -3.49 1.94 -29.58
CA LEU A 31 -4.75 1.32 -29.19
C LEU A 31 -4.54 0.23 -28.15
N ILE A 32 -5.06 0.43 -26.94
CA ILE A 32 -4.99 -0.53 -25.84
C ILE A 32 -6.39 -1.08 -25.55
N LYS A 33 -6.56 -2.39 -25.69
CA LYS A 33 -7.85 -3.07 -25.48
C LYS A 33 -7.72 -4.23 -24.51
N SER A 34 -8.55 -4.25 -23.47
CA SER A 34 -8.71 -5.39 -22.56
C SER A 34 -10.02 -6.11 -22.83
N THR A 35 -9.95 -7.42 -23.12
CA THR A 35 -11.14 -8.27 -23.35
C THR A 35 -12.14 -7.63 -24.32
N ALA A 36 -11.61 -7.13 -25.45
CA ALA A 36 -12.34 -6.44 -26.53
C ALA A 36 -12.94 -5.06 -26.22
N LYS A 37 -12.89 -4.58 -24.96
CA LYS A 37 -13.20 -3.19 -24.60
C LYS A 37 -11.92 -2.33 -24.58
N PRO A 38 -12.01 -1.02 -24.86
CA PRO A 38 -10.94 -0.07 -24.55
C PRO A 38 -10.53 -0.18 -23.08
N ILE A 39 -9.25 0.06 -22.77
CA ILE A 39 -8.75 -0.03 -21.40
C ILE A 39 -9.43 0.98 -20.47
N GLU A 40 -9.94 2.08 -21.02
CA GLU A 40 -10.76 3.12 -20.38
C GLU A 40 -12.08 2.59 -19.83
N LEU A 41 -12.55 1.47 -20.35
CA LEU A 41 -13.82 0.84 -19.95
C LEU A 41 -13.59 -0.44 -19.16
N VAL A 42 -12.40 -0.62 -18.59
CA VAL A 42 -12.12 -1.74 -17.69
C VAL A 42 -12.89 -1.56 -16.39
N GLU A 43 -13.55 -2.65 -15.99
CA GLU A 43 -14.29 -2.77 -14.74
C GLU A 43 -13.51 -3.60 -13.72
N PRO A 44 -13.69 -3.33 -12.41
CA PRO A 44 -14.51 -2.28 -11.82
C PRO A 44 -13.88 -0.89 -11.95
N GLU A 45 -14.70 0.15 -12.09
CA GLU A 45 -14.27 1.54 -12.30
C GLU A 45 -13.28 2.03 -11.24
N ILE A 46 -13.49 1.66 -9.98
CA ILE A 46 -12.63 2.05 -8.85
C ILE A 46 -11.19 1.54 -8.98
N LEU A 47 -10.98 0.42 -9.69
CA LEU A 47 -9.65 -0.17 -9.91
C LEU A 47 -9.09 0.15 -11.29
N ARG A 48 -9.84 0.86 -12.14
CA ARG A 48 -9.44 1.23 -13.49
C ARG A 48 -8.10 1.98 -13.49
N TYR A 49 -7.94 2.94 -12.58
CA TYR A 49 -6.69 3.70 -12.45
C TYR A 49 -5.47 2.81 -12.18
N LYS A 50 -5.63 1.66 -11.50
CA LYS A 50 -4.54 0.69 -11.30
C LYS A 50 -4.15 -0.06 -12.58
N ALA A 51 -5.10 -0.31 -13.49
CA ALA A 51 -4.78 -0.86 -14.80
C ALA A 51 -4.07 0.20 -15.68
N PHE A 52 -4.42 1.47 -15.51
CA PHE A 52 -3.84 2.61 -16.22
C PHE A 52 -2.49 3.06 -15.71
N GLU A 53 -2.10 2.65 -14.51
CA GLU A 53 -0.86 3.06 -13.86
C GLU A 53 0.38 3.02 -14.79
N PRO A 54 0.64 1.97 -15.61
CA PRO A 54 1.80 1.98 -16.50
C PRO A 54 1.71 3.03 -17.62
N ILE A 55 0.49 3.38 -18.04
CA ILE A 55 0.22 4.39 -19.07
C ILE A 55 0.35 5.80 -18.48
N LEU A 56 -0.15 5.99 -17.25
CA LEU A 56 -0.07 7.26 -16.53
C LEU A 56 1.39 7.56 -16.14
N LEU A 57 2.13 6.56 -15.66
CA LEU A 57 3.53 6.70 -15.26
C LEU A 57 4.47 6.99 -16.44
N LEU A 58 4.22 6.38 -17.61
CA LEU A 58 5.10 6.51 -18.78
C LEU A 58 4.62 7.57 -19.80
N GLY A 59 3.41 8.09 -19.64
CA GLY A 59 2.75 8.99 -20.58
C GLY A 59 2.21 8.30 -21.84
N ARG A 60 1.09 8.81 -22.37
CA ARG A 60 0.43 8.24 -23.56
C ARG A 60 1.31 8.22 -24.82
N HIS A 61 2.26 9.15 -24.94
CA HIS A 61 3.17 9.24 -26.08
C HIS A 61 4.03 7.97 -26.25
N ARG A 62 4.43 7.31 -25.15
CA ARG A 62 5.19 6.04 -25.19
C ARG A 62 4.36 4.87 -25.72
N PHE A 63 3.04 4.98 -25.68
CA PHE A 63 2.13 3.99 -26.21
C PHE A 63 1.71 4.32 -27.65
N ALA A 64 1.86 5.56 -28.12
CA ALA A 64 1.41 5.99 -29.45
C ALA A 64 1.96 5.15 -30.63
N GLY A 65 3.14 4.53 -30.46
CA GLY A 65 3.75 3.65 -31.47
C GLY A 65 3.36 2.18 -31.38
N VAL A 66 2.51 1.78 -30.41
CA VAL A 66 2.18 0.38 -30.14
C VAL A 66 0.68 0.16 -29.92
N ASP A 67 0.15 -0.93 -30.47
CA ASP A 67 -1.18 -1.42 -30.13
C ASP A 67 -1.05 -2.63 -29.20
N MET A 68 -1.85 -2.66 -28.14
CA MET A 68 -1.88 -3.74 -27.15
C MET A 68 -3.26 -4.37 -27.07
N ARG A 69 -3.30 -5.69 -27.24
CA ARG A 69 -4.51 -6.50 -26.99
C ARG A 69 -4.28 -7.40 -25.79
N ILE A 70 -5.04 -7.17 -24.75
CA ILE A 70 -4.96 -7.85 -23.47
C ILE A 70 -6.13 -8.83 -23.35
N ARG A 71 -5.84 -10.07 -22.98
CA ARG A 71 -6.84 -11.07 -22.60
C ARG A 71 -6.55 -11.50 -21.17
N VAL A 72 -7.54 -11.36 -20.29
CA VAL A 72 -7.43 -11.79 -18.91
C VAL A 72 -8.38 -12.97 -18.65
N LYS A 73 -7.92 -13.94 -17.85
CA LYS A 73 -8.72 -15.08 -17.39
C LYS A 73 -8.33 -15.46 -15.97
N GLY A 74 -9.30 -16.00 -15.22
CA GLY A 74 -9.11 -16.51 -13.87
C GLY A 74 -9.01 -15.41 -12.80
N GLY A 75 -9.22 -15.80 -11.54
CA GLY A 75 -9.19 -14.93 -10.36
C GLY A 75 -10.28 -13.86 -10.32
N GLY A 76 -10.46 -13.22 -9.16
CA GLY A 76 -11.39 -12.10 -8.99
C GLY A 76 -10.92 -10.80 -9.64
N HIS A 77 -11.83 -9.84 -9.80
CA HIS A 77 -11.60 -8.57 -10.52
C HIS A 77 -10.31 -7.84 -10.11
N THR A 78 -10.04 -7.72 -8.81
CA THR A 78 -8.82 -7.07 -8.31
C THR A 78 -7.56 -7.76 -8.82
N SER A 79 -7.49 -9.09 -8.75
CA SER A 79 -6.32 -9.86 -9.22
C SER A 79 -6.15 -9.75 -10.74
N GLN A 80 -7.25 -9.72 -11.49
CA GLN A 80 -7.24 -9.49 -12.93
C GLN A 80 -6.64 -8.13 -13.28
N ILE A 81 -7.00 -7.06 -12.56
CA ILE A 81 -6.45 -5.71 -12.77
C ILE A 81 -4.93 -5.69 -12.54
N TYR A 82 -4.44 -6.28 -11.45
CA TYR A 82 -2.99 -6.35 -11.19
C TYR A 82 -2.25 -7.19 -12.24
N ALA A 83 -2.86 -8.28 -12.72
CA ALA A 83 -2.30 -9.07 -13.82
C ALA A 83 -2.24 -8.25 -15.12
N ILE A 84 -3.30 -7.51 -15.44
CA ILE A 84 -3.36 -6.58 -16.59
C ILE A 84 -2.24 -5.54 -16.47
N ARG A 85 -2.16 -4.82 -15.34
CA ARG A 85 -1.12 -3.84 -15.03
C ARG A 85 0.28 -4.39 -15.31
N GLN A 86 0.59 -5.56 -14.75
CA GLN A 86 1.89 -6.19 -14.91
C GLN A 86 2.16 -6.62 -16.36
N SER A 87 1.14 -7.12 -17.06
CA SER A 87 1.28 -7.58 -18.45
C SER A 87 1.54 -6.43 -19.42
N ILE A 88 0.95 -5.25 -19.20
CA ILE A 88 1.15 -4.03 -20.01
C ILE A 88 2.58 -3.52 -19.85
N ALA A 89 3.04 -3.38 -18.60
CA ALA A 89 4.39 -2.91 -18.30
C ALA A 89 5.46 -3.81 -18.94
N LYS A 90 5.32 -5.14 -18.79
CA LYS A 90 6.23 -6.11 -19.39
C LYS A 90 6.21 -6.07 -20.92
N ALA A 91 5.01 -5.95 -21.52
CA ALA A 91 4.86 -5.94 -22.97
C ALA A 91 5.54 -4.73 -23.60
N LEU A 92 5.44 -3.56 -22.99
CA LEU A 92 6.10 -2.35 -23.49
C LEU A 92 7.62 -2.48 -23.45
N VAL A 93 8.18 -2.89 -22.30
CA VAL A 93 9.63 -3.08 -22.13
C VAL A 93 10.15 -4.12 -23.12
N ALA A 94 9.49 -5.27 -23.23
CA ALA A 94 9.89 -6.33 -24.15
C ALA A 94 9.81 -5.88 -25.61
N PHE A 95 8.80 -5.07 -25.98
CA PHE A 95 8.66 -4.54 -27.33
C PHE A 95 9.83 -3.62 -27.67
N TYR A 96 10.13 -2.62 -26.83
CA TYR A 96 11.23 -1.70 -27.11
C TYR A 96 12.61 -2.35 -27.00
N GLN A 97 12.81 -3.29 -26.08
CA GLN A 97 14.05 -4.10 -26.05
C GLN A 97 14.22 -4.90 -27.34
N LYS A 98 13.16 -5.55 -27.83
CA LYS A 98 13.21 -6.32 -29.08
C LYS A 98 13.43 -5.43 -30.31
N THR A 99 12.90 -4.22 -30.32
CA THR A 99 12.91 -3.34 -31.49
C THR A 99 14.10 -2.37 -31.53
N LEU A 100 14.70 -2.02 -30.37
CA LEU A 100 15.91 -1.18 -30.30
C LEU A 100 17.22 -2.00 -30.41
N LEU A 101 17.21 -3.29 -30.02
CA LEU A 101 18.40 -4.15 -30.08
C LEU A 101 18.64 -4.81 -31.46
N VAL A 102 17.91 -4.42 -32.50
CA VAL A 102 18.14 -4.92 -33.89
C VAL A 102 19.17 -4.07 -34.65
N ALA A 103 19.75 -3.04 -34.03
CA ALA A 103 20.84 -2.24 -34.60
C ALA A 103 22.26 -2.72 -34.23
N ASP A 104 22.47 -4.01 -33.91
CA ASP A 104 23.82 -4.56 -33.70
C ASP A 104 24.00 -5.95 -34.35
N PRO A 105 24.77 -6.05 -35.46
CA PRO A 105 25.14 -7.33 -36.06
C PRO A 105 26.21 -8.01 -35.19
N ARG A 106 25.75 -8.87 -34.28
CA ARG A 106 26.52 -9.78 -33.43
C ARG A 106 27.85 -10.25 -34.06
N ARG A 107 28.98 -9.78 -33.53
CA ARG A 107 30.28 -10.45 -33.67
C ARG A 107 30.41 -11.52 -32.57
N CYS A 108 30.68 -12.77 -32.96
CA CYS A 108 31.08 -13.79 -31.99
C CYS A 108 32.50 -13.49 -31.48
N GLU A 109 32.71 -13.55 -30.16
CA GLU A 109 34.05 -13.37 -29.58
C GLU A 109 35.03 -14.47 -30.02
N PRO A 110 36.32 -14.14 -30.28
CA PRO A 110 37.34 -15.13 -30.62
C PRO A 110 37.63 -16.11 -29.47
N LYS A 111 37.93 -17.36 -29.82
CA LYS A 111 38.32 -18.42 -28.87
C LYS A 111 39.61 -18.02 -28.11
N LYS A 112 39.50 -17.82 -26.79
CA LYS A 112 40.65 -17.56 -25.91
C LYS A 112 41.47 -18.84 -25.71
N PHE A 113 42.80 -18.72 -25.64
CA PHE A 113 43.73 -19.84 -25.54
C PHE A 113 43.49 -20.66 -24.25
N GLY A 114 43.33 -21.98 -24.38
CA GLY A 114 43.22 -22.93 -23.26
C GLY A 114 41.80 -23.43 -22.88
N GLY A 115 40.72 -22.95 -23.49
CA GLY A 115 39.35 -23.42 -23.21
C GLY A 115 38.76 -24.37 -24.26
N ARG A 116 37.91 -25.33 -23.85
CA ARG A 116 37.20 -26.25 -24.79
C ARG A 116 36.13 -25.55 -25.64
N GLY A 117 35.77 -24.30 -25.33
CA GLY A 117 34.80 -23.48 -26.07
C GLY A 117 34.83 -22.02 -25.65
N ALA A 118 34.12 -21.15 -26.39
CA ALA A 118 34.17 -19.69 -26.25
C ALA A 118 33.78 -19.12 -24.86
N ARG A 119 33.25 -19.94 -23.95
CA ARG A 119 32.84 -19.53 -22.60
C ARG A 119 33.31 -20.46 -21.48
N ALA A 120 34.26 -21.35 -21.73
CA ALA A 120 34.74 -22.28 -20.72
C ALA A 120 36.17 -21.91 -20.29
N ARG A 121 36.27 -21.13 -19.22
CA ARG A 121 37.45 -21.12 -18.35
C ARG A 121 36.98 -21.11 -16.90
N VAL A 122 37.46 -22.09 -16.15
CA VAL A 122 37.36 -22.16 -14.69
C VAL A 122 38.58 -21.40 -14.18
N ASP A 123 38.40 -20.34 -13.39
CA ASP A 123 39.47 -19.81 -12.54
C ASP A 123 38.88 -19.15 -11.29
N PHE A 124 39.45 -19.57 -10.16
CA PHE A 124 39.31 -19.09 -8.79
C PHE A 124 39.91 -17.67 -8.66
N ASN A 125 39.34 -16.84 -7.78
CA ASN A 125 39.78 -15.47 -7.45
C ASN A 125 39.61 -14.40 -8.54
N SER A 126 38.43 -13.77 -8.59
CA SER A 126 38.30 -12.31 -8.71
C SER A 126 36.88 -11.86 -8.36
N THR A 127 36.77 -10.89 -7.46
CA THR A 127 35.55 -10.13 -7.14
C THR A 127 35.02 -9.42 -8.39
N ARG A 128 33.91 -9.90 -8.95
CA ARG A 128 33.13 -9.17 -9.96
C ARG A 128 32.09 -8.29 -9.27
N GLN A 129 32.23 -6.97 -9.44
CA GLN A 129 31.10 -6.05 -9.36
C GLN A 129 30.19 -6.35 -10.55
N ASP A 130 29.13 -7.11 -10.32
CA ASP A 130 28.08 -7.32 -11.30
C ASP A 130 27.17 -6.08 -11.34
N HIS A 131 27.30 -5.27 -12.38
CA HIS A 131 26.30 -4.24 -12.71
C HIS A 131 24.98 -4.92 -13.09
N HIS A 132 24.04 -4.93 -12.16
CA HIS A 132 22.71 -5.52 -12.33
C HIS A 132 21.85 -4.66 -13.29
N PRO A 133 21.11 -5.24 -14.26
CA PRO A 133 20.29 -4.51 -15.24
C PRO A 133 19.09 -3.73 -14.66
N TYR A 134 18.98 -3.66 -13.33
CA TYR A 134 17.95 -2.93 -12.58
C TYR A 134 18.54 -1.94 -11.58
N ALA A 135 19.79 -1.51 -11.75
CA ALA A 135 20.34 -0.41 -10.97
C ALA A 135 19.37 0.79 -11.02
N LEU A 136 19.00 1.33 -9.86
CA LEU A 136 18.09 2.48 -9.71
C LEU A 136 18.51 3.70 -10.55
N SER A 137 19.80 3.79 -10.92
CA SER A 137 20.33 4.75 -11.89
C SER A 137 19.68 4.69 -13.27
N ASN A 138 19.10 3.55 -13.66
CA ASN A 138 18.44 3.35 -14.97
C ASN A 138 16.93 3.64 -14.93
N LEU A 139 16.35 3.86 -13.73
CA LEU A 139 14.94 4.26 -13.54
C LEU A 139 14.78 5.77 -13.32
N LEU A 140 15.86 6.48 -12.98
CA LEU A 140 15.90 7.92 -12.78
C LEU A 140 15.41 8.78 -13.97
N PRO A 141 15.53 8.39 -15.25
CA PRO A 141 15.00 9.21 -16.34
C PRO A 141 13.48 9.07 -16.56
N ILE A 142 12.81 8.14 -15.88
CA ILE A 142 11.44 7.73 -16.23
C ILE A 142 10.36 8.56 -15.50
N ALA A 143 10.69 9.19 -14.37
CA ALA A 143 9.82 10.16 -13.70
C ALA A 143 9.84 11.56 -14.34
N GLN A 144 10.67 11.77 -15.38
CA GLN A 144 10.91 13.07 -16.01
C GLN A 144 10.19 13.27 -17.36
N SER A 145 9.02 12.67 -17.60
CA SER A 145 8.25 13.03 -18.81
C SER A 145 7.64 14.42 -18.62
N GLY A 146 8.31 15.46 -19.15
CA GLY A 146 7.85 16.85 -19.11
C GLY A 146 6.40 17.05 -19.58
N ASP A 147 5.85 16.15 -20.39
CA ASP A 147 4.55 16.31 -21.06
C ASP A 147 3.31 16.39 -20.12
N VAL A 148 3.26 15.62 -19.03
CA VAL A 148 2.13 15.70 -18.05
C VAL A 148 2.36 16.83 -17.05
N ARG A 149 3.61 17.00 -16.64
CA ARG A 149 4.09 18.00 -15.67
C ARG A 149 3.88 19.41 -16.21
N ASP A 150 4.34 19.67 -17.42
CA ASP A 150 4.28 20.98 -18.08
C ASP A 150 2.83 21.31 -18.47
N GLY A 151 2.01 20.31 -18.83
CA GLY A 151 0.59 20.48 -19.11
C GLY A 151 -0.25 20.86 -17.88
N LEU A 152 0.01 20.26 -16.71
CA LEU A 152 -0.67 20.61 -15.46
C LEU A 152 -0.29 22.01 -14.98
N ILE A 153 1.01 22.33 -15.04
CA ILE A 153 1.57 23.63 -14.65
C ILE A 153 1.01 24.76 -15.51
N ASN A 154 1.06 24.61 -16.84
CA ASN A 154 0.55 25.62 -17.77
C ASN A 154 -0.98 25.78 -17.64
N GLY A 155 -1.70 24.71 -17.30
CA GLY A 155 -3.14 24.77 -17.06
C GLY A 155 -3.55 25.50 -15.78
N LEU A 156 -2.76 25.36 -14.70
CA LEU A 156 -3.04 25.99 -13.41
C LEU A 156 -2.67 27.48 -13.40
N ASN A 157 -1.47 27.83 -13.90
CA ASN A 157 -1.00 29.22 -13.96
C ASN A 157 -1.62 30.02 -15.12
N GLY A 158 -2.30 29.35 -16.07
CA GLY A 158 -3.00 30.00 -17.18
C GLY A 158 -4.46 30.38 -16.89
N SER A 159 -4.99 30.05 -15.70
CA SER A 159 -6.39 30.28 -15.36
C SER A 159 -6.59 31.68 -14.75
N PRO A 160 -7.35 32.58 -15.40
CA PRO A 160 -7.51 33.96 -14.93
C PRO A 160 -8.25 34.09 -13.58
N ASN A 161 -8.83 33.00 -13.08
CA ASN A 161 -9.62 32.98 -11.84
C ASN A 161 -8.93 32.24 -10.67
N CYS A 162 -7.69 31.77 -10.85
CA CYS A 162 -6.94 31.06 -9.82
C CYS A 162 -5.61 31.79 -9.57
N PRO A 163 -5.23 32.05 -8.31
CA PRO A 163 -3.89 32.55 -8.01
C PRO A 163 -2.84 31.52 -8.46
N ASP A 164 -1.65 32.02 -8.77
CA ASP A 164 -0.50 31.19 -9.12
C ASP A 164 -0.19 30.19 -8.00
N VAL A 165 0.25 29.00 -8.39
CA VAL A 165 0.66 27.97 -7.44
C VAL A 165 1.89 28.46 -6.68
N SER A 166 1.80 28.53 -5.34
CA SER A 166 2.87 29.04 -4.47
C SER A 166 3.57 27.95 -3.65
N CYS A 167 3.04 26.73 -3.61
CA CYS A 167 3.60 25.59 -2.90
C CYS A 167 3.01 24.29 -3.45
N ILE A 168 3.79 23.21 -3.40
CA ILE A 168 3.28 21.85 -3.62
C ILE A 168 3.24 21.12 -2.27
N VAL A 169 2.11 20.51 -1.95
CA VAL A 169 2.00 19.52 -0.86
C VAL A 169 1.72 18.17 -1.48
N SER A 170 2.64 17.24 -1.32
CA SER A 170 2.60 15.91 -1.95
C SER A 170 2.55 14.81 -0.90
N ASP A 171 2.00 13.65 -1.25
CA ASP A 171 2.19 12.46 -0.41
C ASP A 171 3.67 12.05 -0.45
N GLY A 172 4.22 11.60 0.67
CA GLY A 172 5.64 11.21 0.81
C GLY A 172 6.10 10.12 -0.16
N VAL A 173 5.17 9.39 -0.79
CA VAL A 173 5.47 8.38 -1.81
C VAL A 173 5.44 8.93 -3.25
N MET A 174 5.05 10.19 -3.44
CA MET A 174 4.86 10.85 -4.73
C MET A 174 6.07 11.70 -5.14
N SER A 175 7.28 11.22 -4.92
CA SER A 175 8.55 11.99 -5.07
C SER A 175 8.85 12.62 -6.44
N PHE A 176 8.05 12.41 -7.48
CA PHE A 176 8.18 13.17 -8.74
C PHE A 176 7.78 14.65 -8.57
N THR A 177 7.08 15.00 -7.49
CA THR A 177 6.66 16.37 -7.20
C THR A 177 7.82 17.28 -6.80
N LEU A 178 8.92 16.72 -6.28
CA LEU A 178 10.19 17.44 -6.03
C LEU A 178 10.70 18.12 -7.31
N ASP A 179 10.83 17.35 -8.39
CA ASP A 179 11.31 17.85 -9.69
C ASP A 179 10.36 18.91 -10.27
N ALA A 180 9.05 18.80 -10.00
CA ALA A 180 8.07 19.79 -10.42
C ALA A 180 8.19 21.10 -9.63
N ALA A 181 8.38 21.01 -8.31
CA ALA A 181 8.57 22.16 -7.44
C ALA A 181 9.84 22.94 -7.79
N GLU A 182 10.94 22.22 -8.05
CA GLU A 182 12.22 22.82 -8.46
C GLU A 182 12.09 23.65 -9.75
N GLN A 183 11.36 23.14 -10.74
CA GLN A 183 11.16 23.83 -12.02
C GLN A 183 10.26 25.06 -11.91
N LEU A 184 9.22 24.93 -11.09
CA LEU A 184 8.33 26.03 -10.77
C LEU A 184 9.00 27.07 -9.86
N ARG A 185 10.13 26.72 -9.24
CA ARG A 185 10.82 27.53 -8.22
C ARG A 185 9.90 27.87 -7.05
N ILE A 186 9.10 26.90 -6.63
CA ILE A 186 8.20 27.01 -5.48
C ILE A 186 8.58 25.96 -4.42
N PRO A 187 8.28 26.20 -3.14
CA PRO A 187 8.53 25.22 -2.10
C PRO A 187 7.70 23.94 -2.28
N GLU A 188 8.28 22.83 -1.85
CA GLU A 188 7.58 21.56 -1.69
C GLU A 188 7.56 21.11 -0.23
N VAL A 189 6.41 20.62 0.19
CA VAL A 189 6.22 19.96 1.47
C VAL A 189 5.73 18.54 1.23
N VAL A 190 6.42 17.56 1.81
CA VAL A 190 6.02 16.15 1.71
C VAL A 190 5.23 15.74 2.94
N PHE A 191 4.10 15.08 2.74
CA PHE A 191 3.20 14.61 3.79
C PHE A 191 3.28 13.09 3.90
N PHE A 192 3.83 12.60 5.01
CA PHE A 192 3.85 11.17 5.31
C PHE A 192 2.66 10.80 6.20
N THR A 193 1.88 9.84 5.70
CA THR A 193 0.67 9.33 6.37
C THR A 193 0.95 8.22 7.39
N SER A 194 2.21 7.81 7.52
CA SER A 194 2.68 6.89 8.57
C SER A 194 2.84 7.60 9.92
N SER A 195 2.94 6.82 11.00
CA SER A 195 3.40 7.32 12.31
C SER A 195 4.82 7.88 12.24
N ALA A 196 5.22 8.71 13.21
CA ALA A 196 6.62 9.12 13.33
C ALA A 196 7.52 7.91 13.54
N CYS A 197 7.08 6.93 14.35
CA CYS A 197 7.81 5.67 14.54
C CYS A 197 7.95 4.85 13.25
N GLY A 198 6.89 4.74 12.45
CA GLY A 198 6.94 4.06 11.15
C GLY A 198 7.89 4.76 10.18
N PHE A 199 7.79 6.09 10.10
CA PHE A 199 8.68 6.92 9.28
C PHE A 199 10.15 6.76 9.70
N MET A 200 10.43 6.75 11.01
CA MET A 200 11.78 6.52 11.50
C MET A 200 12.29 5.11 11.19
N GLY A 201 11.42 4.11 11.23
CA GLY A 201 11.74 2.77 10.73
C GLY A 201 12.25 2.80 9.29
N TYR A 202 11.59 3.56 8.42
CA TYR A 202 12.02 3.73 7.03
C TYR A 202 13.40 4.41 6.92
N CYS A 203 13.67 5.43 7.74
CA CYS A 203 14.97 6.10 7.78
C CYS A 203 16.12 5.19 8.22
N HIS A 204 15.84 4.12 8.97
CA HIS A 204 16.85 3.16 9.42
C HIS A 204 17.09 2.00 8.46
N PHE A 205 16.24 1.80 7.45
CA PHE A 205 16.43 0.74 6.46
C PHE A 205 17.82 0.75 5.78
N PRO A 206 18.44 1.89 5.41
CA PRO A 206 19.79 1.87 4.84
C PRO A 206 20.82 1.23 5.77
N GLU A 207 20.74 1.50 7.07
CA GLU A 207 21.64 0.94 8.08
C GLU A 207 21.37 -0.54 8.33
N LEU A 208 20.11 -0.95 8.38
CA LEU A 208 19.72 -2.35 8.54
C LEU A 208 20.20 -3.21 7.35
N VAL A 209 20.12 -2.67 6.14
CA VAL A 209 20.67 -3.30 4.93
C VAL A 209 22.20 -3.36 5.00
N ALA A 210 22.86 -2.25 5.39
CA ALA A 210 24.32 -2.21 5.50
C ALA A 210 24.88 -3.21 6.52
N ARG A 211 24.14 -3.47 7.61
CA ARG A 211 24.49 -4.47 8.63
C ARG A 211 24.14 -5.92 8.25
N GLY A 212 23.52 -6.14 7.08
CA GLY A 212 23.07 -7.47 6.67
C GLY A 212 21.90 -8.03 7.49
N LEU A 213 21.17 -7.17 8.21
CA LEU A 213 19.99 -7.55 8.99
C LEU A 213 18.72 -7.63 8.11
N PHE A 214 18.81 -7.18 6.86
CA PHE A 214 17.74 -7.25 5.87
C PHE A 214 18.24 -7.86 4.54
N PRO A 215 17.46 -8.75 3.89
CA PRO A 215 16.16 -9.28 4.32
C PRO A 215 16.30 -10.16 5.58
N LEU A 216 15.31 -10.11 6.48
CA LEU A 216 15.35 -10.83 7.76
C LEU A 216 15.62 -12.32 7.52
N ALA A 217 16.82 -12.79 7.89
CA ALA A 217 17.17 -14.19 7.77
C ALA A 217 16.31 -15.03 8.73
N GLY A 218 15.45 -15.90 8.19
CA GLY A 218 14.67 -16.87 8.97
C GLY A 218 13.15 -16.75 8.91
N GLY A 219 12.58 -15.71 8.27
CA GLY A 219 11.14 -15.68 7.96
C GLY A 219 10.86 -16.42 6.66
N GLY A 220 10.17 -17.56 6.72
CA GLY A 220 9.85 -18.44 5.57
C GLY A 220 8.98 -17.84 4.45
N LEU A 221 8.90 -16.51 4.34
CA LEU A 221 8.13 -15.76 3.34
C LEU A 221 8.93 -14.60 2.72
N GLY A 222 10.26 -14.51 2.94
CA GLY A 222 11.14 -13.47 2.39
C GLY A 222 11.25 -13.48 0.86
N GLY A 223 10.18 -13.08 0.19
CA GLY A 223 10.08 -12.98 -1.26
C GLY A 223 10.62 -11.65 -1.75
N ARG A 224 11.11 -11.62 -2.98
CA ARG A 224 11.56 -10.43 -3.74
C ARG A 224 10.72 -9.17 -3.51
N ASN A 225 9.43 -9.26 -3.21
CA ASN A 225 8.55 -8.11 -2.98
C ASN A 225 8.93 -7.26 -1.75
N GLU A 226 9.43 -7.86 -0.67
CA GLU A 226 9.81 -7.11 0.54
C GLU A 226 11.05 -6.25 0.29
N GLU A 227 12.01 -6.78 -0.49
CA GLU A 227 13.20 -6.04 -0.91
C GLU A 227 12.86 -4.84 -1.79
N HIS A 228 11.85 -4.96 -2.66
CA HIS A 228 11.40 -3.81 -3.47
C HIS A 228 10.74 -2.74 -2.61
N GLN A 229 9.94 -3.13 -1.62
CA GLN A 229 9.31 -2.19 -0.70
C GLN A 229 10.35 -1.45 0.14
N VAL A 230 11.32 -2.17 0.71
CA VAL A 230 12.41 -1.55 1.50
C VAL A 230 13.23 -0.58 0.64
N ASN A 231 13.62 -0.98 -0.58
CA ASN A 231 14.35 -0.08 -1.48
C ASN A 231 13.51 1.15 -1.86
N TYR A 232 12.20 0.99 -1.99
CA TYR A 232 11.29 2.09 -2.25
C TYR A 232 11.21 3.05 -1.06
N ASP A 233 11.06 2.54 0.16
CA ASP A 233 10.99 3.34 1.38
C ASP A 233 12.31 4.08 1.65
N ILE A 234 13.46 3.45 1.37
CA ILE A 234 14.79 4.10 1.38
C ILE A 234 14.83 5.28 0.39
N LEU A 235 14.29 5.10 -0.82
CA LEU A 235 14.26 6.16 -1.81
C LEU A 235 13.36 7.31 -1.36
N GLN A 236 12.16 7.02 -0.85
CA GLN A 236 11.22 8.05 -0.41
C GLN A 236 11.75 8.84 0.78
N THR A 237 12.37 8.19 1.77
CA THR A 237 12.97 8.90 2.92
C THR A 237 14.15 9.77 2.53
N ARG A 238 14.98 9.34 1.56
CA ARG A 238 16.05 10.19 0.99
C ARG A 238 15.48 11.38 0.23
N ASN A 239 14.37 11.20 -0.46
CA ASN A 239 13.69 12.27 -1.18
C ASN A 239 13.02 13.26 -0.22
N ALA A 240 12.48 12.78 0.90
CA ALA A 240 11.93 13.64 1.95
C ALA A 240 12.97 14.64 2.50
N ALA A 241 14.24 14.26 2.55
CA ALA A 241 15.33 15.14 2.98
C ALA A 241 15.63 16.28 1.98
N LYS A 242 15.08 16.24 0.77
CA LYS A 242 15.21 17.30 -0.25
C LYS A 242 14.03 18.27 -0.23
N ALA A 243 12.91 17.90 0.41
CA ALA A 243 11.75 18.77 0.52
C ALA A 243 12.02 19.91 1.51
N ASN A 244 11.29 21.02 1.36
CA ASN A 244 11.43 22.17 2.27
C ASN A 244 10.89 21.86 3.68
N ALA A 245 9.91 20.96 3.79
CA ALA A 245 9.42 20.46 5.06
C ALA A 245 8.84 19.05 4.93
N VAL A 246 8.88 18.31 6.03
CA VAL A 246 8.21 17.02 6.20
C VAL A 246 7.03 17.20 7.16
N ILE A 247 5.82 16.95 6.69
CA ILE A 247 4.63 16.88 7.53
C ILE A 247 4.42 15.42 7.96
N LEU A 248 4.27 15.20 9.26
CA LEU A 248 3.86 13.93 9.84
C LEU A 248 2.48 14.05 10.47
N ASN A 249 1.61 13.08 10.17
CA ASN A 249 0.27 13.00 10.76
C ASN A 249 0.34 12.47 12.20
N THR A 250 0.96 13.21 13.10
CA THR A 250 1.12 12.85 14.52
C THR A 250 1.35 14.13 15.33
N PHE A 251 1.50 14.01 16.65
CA PHE A 251 1.71 15.13 17.55
C PHE A 251 2.75 14.81 18.63
N ASP A 252 3.36 15.87 19.16
CA ASP A 252 4.50 15.79 20.07
C ASP A 252 4.20 14.96 21.31
N ASP A 253 3.05 15.12 21.94
CA ASP A 253 2.74 14.39 23.17
C ASP A 253 2.58 12.87 22.96
N LEU A 254 2.32 12.43 21.73
CA LEU A 254 2.23 11.00 21.40
C LEU A 254 3.58 10.37 21.07
N GLU A 255 4.45 11.08 20.34
CA GLU A 255 5.67 10.51 19.76
C GLU A 255 6.94 11.34 20.00
N ARG A 256 6.99 12.17 21.06
CA ARG A 256 8.07 13.15 21.35
C ARG A 256 9.48 12.65 21.08
N GLU A 257 9.89 11.55 21.72
CA GLU A 257 11.26 11.03 21.60
C GLU A 257 11.65 10.70 20.15
N VAL A 258 10.71 10.16 19.37
CA VAL A 258 10.97 9.81 17.97
C VAL A 258 10.93 11.06 17.09
N LEU A 259 10.02 11.98 17.37
CA LEU A 259 9.94 13.27 16.67
C LEU A 259 11.21 14.11 16.87
N ASP A 260 11.78 14.10 18.06
CA ASP A 260 13.05 14.77 18.35
C ASP A 260 14.19 14.16 17.54
N ALA A 261 14.26 12.82 17.46
CA ALA A 261 15.24 12.13 16.60
C ALA A 261 15.01 12.37 15.09
N ILE A 262 13.78 12.60 14.65
CA ILE A 262 13.46 12.99 13.27
C ILE A 262 13.91 14.43 13.00
N ARG A 263 13.69 15.36 13.94
CA ARG A 263 14.10 16.77 13.82
C ARG A 263 15.62 16.94 13.74
N GLU A 264 16.40 16.00 14.27
CA GLU A 264 17.85 15.96 14.05
C GLU A 264 18.24 15.57 12.61
N LYS A 265 17.36 14.91 11.86
CA LYS A 265 17.62 14.40 10.51
C LYS A 265 17.05 15.27 9.40
N PHE A 266 16.01 16.04 9.67
CA PHE A 266 15.28 16.84 8.69
C PHE A 266 15.21 18.30 9.15
N GLU A 267 15.46 19.23 8.23
CA GLU A 267 15.55 20.67 8.53
C GLU A 267 14.26 21.24 9.12
N THR A 268 13.10 20.89 8.52
CA THR A 268 11.79 21.33 8.99
C THR A 268 10.84 20.15 9.09
N VAL A 269 10.33 19.90 10.30
CA VAL A 269 9.35 18.84 10.59
C VAL A 269 8.12 19.47 11.22
N VAL A 270 6.96 19.25 10.61
CA VAL A 270 5.67 19.77 11.05
C VAL A 270 4.78 18.60 11.46
N THR A 271 4.26 18.67 12.67
CA THR A 271 3.28 17.73 13.21
C THR A 271 1.86 18.26 12.99
N ILE A 272 0.93 17.38 12.63
CA ILE A 272 -0.51 17.72 12.57
C ILE A 272 -1.19 17.04 13.74
N GLU A 273 -1.73 17.84 14.65
CA GLU A 273 -2.53 17.30 15.75
C GLU A 273 -3.77 16.57 15.22
N PRO A 274 -4.03 15.35 15.72
CA PRO A 274 -5.30 14.70 15.47
C PRO A 274 -6.40 15.57 16.02
N ARG A 275 -7.46 15.66 15.23
CA ARG A 275 -8.59 16.55 15.43
C ARG A 275 -9.27 16.30 16.78
N ALA A 276 -9.71 17.36 17.44
CA ALA A 276 -10.55 17.25 18.63
C ALA A 276 -11.86 16.48 18.33
N PRO A 277 -12.34 15.63 19.27
CA PRO A 277 -13.55 14.82 19.10
C PRO A 277 -14.74 15.61 18.53
N GLY A 278 -15.51 14.99 17.64
CA GLY A 278 -16.83 15.48 17.21
C GLY A 278 -16.88 16.60 16.17
N THR A 279 -15.74 17.08 15.64
CA THR A 279 -15.77 18.32 14.84
C THR A 279 -16.10 18.11 13.35
N ARG A 280 -16.07 16.89 12.76
CA ARG A 280 -16.49 16.64 11.35
C ARG A 280 -17.60 15.58 11.28
N VAL A 281 -18.85 16.02 11.18
CA VAL A 281 -19.95 15.12 10.74
C VAL A 281 -20.10 15.27 9.24
N LYS A 282 -19.50 14.36 8.45
CA LYS A 282 -19.83 14.24 7.01
C LYS A 282 -21.30 13.77 6.86
N PRO A 283 -21.97 14.09 5.73
CA PRO A 283 -23.35 13.67 5.48
C PRO A 283 -23.52 12.14 5.55
N VAL A 284 -24.74 11.73 5.92
CA VAL A 284 -25.09 10.36 6.33
C VAL A 284 -25.05 9.37 5.16
N GLU A 285 -24.00 8.56 5.08
CA GLU A 285 -24.03 7.25 4.42
C GLU A 285 -23.88 6.15 5.48
N GLY A 286 -24.66 5.07 5.38
CA GLY A 286 -24.61 3.93 6.31
C GLY A 286 -25.68 3.89 7.42
N ARG A 287 -26.92 4.32 7.15
CA ARG A 287 -28.05 4.30 8.12
C ARG A 287 -28.16 3.00 8.91
N ARG A 288 -28.04 1.86 8.22
CA ARG A 288 -28.17 0.51 8.80
C ARG A 288 -27.17 0.23 9.94
N CYS A 289 -25.96 0.79 9.85
CA CYS A 289 -24.95 0.69 10.90
C CYS A 289 -25.39 1.41 12.17
N PHE A 290 -25.85 2.66 12.05
CA PHE A 290 -26.25 3.48 13.20
C PHE A 290 -27.59 3.04 13.79
N ASP A 291 -28.52 2.53 12.98
CA ASP A 291 -29.75 1.91 13.47
C ASP A 291 -29.43 0.68 14.33
N SER A 292 -28.41 -0.11 13.95
CA SER A 292 -27.97 -1.26 14.75
C SER A 292 -27.29 -0.81 16.04
N LEU A 293 -26.40 0.20 15.99
CA LEU A 293 -25.74 0.76 17.18
C LEU A 293 -26.75 1.35 18.19
N ALA A 294 -27.82 1.99 17.71
CA ALA A 294 -28.85 2.60 18.54
C ALA A 294 -29.75 1.58 19.28
N ARG A 295 -29.84 0.33 18.78
CA ARG A 295 -30.69 -0.73 19.36
C ARG A 295 -30.00 -1.57 20.44
N ARG A 296 -28.74 -1.29 20.76
CA ARG A 296 -27.89 -2.13 21.62
C ARG A 296 -27.92 -1.68 23.09
N PRO A 297 -27.61 -2.58 24.04
CA PRO A 297 -28.19 -2.53 25.39
C PRO A 297 -27.60 -1.47 26.35
N GLY A 298 -26.48 -0.82 26.02
CA GLY A 298 -25.87 0.19 26.89
C GLY A 298 -24.56 0.80 26.36
N PRO A 299 -23.98 1.77 27.08
CA PRO A 299 -22.67 2.33 26.74
C PRO A 299 -21.56 1.27 26.79
N ASN A 300 -20.49 1.45 26.02
CA ASN A 300 -19.31 0.58 25.99
C ASN A 300 -19.59 -0.93 25.76
N SER A 301 -20.73 -1.27 25.15
CA SER A 301 -21.21 -2.65 25.04
C SER A 301 -20.92 -3.32 23.69
N ILE A 302 -20.36 -2.57 22.74
CA ILE A 302 -20.11 -3.03 21.38
C ILE A 302 -18.61 -3.03 21.07
N LEU A 303 -18.13 -4.16 20.58
CA LEU A 303 -16.83 -4.26 19.93
C LEU A 303 -16.95 -3.90 18.44
N TYR A 304 -16.28 -2.85 18.02
CA TYR A 304 -16.14 -2.53 16.60
C TYR A 304 -15.00 -3.33 15.97
N VAL A 305 -15.19 -3.91 14.79
CA VAL A 305 -14.19 -4.73 14.10
C VAL A 305 -13.99 -4.20 12.68
N ASN A 306 -12.78 -3.74 12.37
CA ASN A 306 -12.44 -3.28 11.01
C ASN A 306 -10.93 -3.42 10.71
N PHE A 307 -10.63 -4.09 9.59
CA PHE A 307 -9.26 -4.31 9.11
C PHE A 307 -8.85 -3.40 7.94
N GLY A 308 -9.63 -2.34 7.69
CA GLY A 308 -9.33 -1.35 6.66
C GLY A 308 -9.68 -1.83 5.26
N SER A 309 -9.20 -1.10 4.24
CA SER A 309 -9.61 -1.25 2.84
C SER A 309 -8.68 -2.10 1.97
N ILE A 310 -7.57 -2.61 2.52
CA ILE A 310 -6.54 -3.32 1.74
C ILE A 310 -6.28 -4.72 2.29
N THR A 311 -6.46 -4.91 3.60
CA THR A 311 -6.26 -6.20 4.25
C THR A 311 -7.17 -7.27 3.66
N VAL A 312 -6.57 -8.44 3.43
CA VAL A 312 -7.24 -9.66 2.96
C VAL A 312 -6.92 -10.76 3.96
N LEU A 313 -7.96 -11.34 4.55
CA LEU A 313 -7.89 -12.50 5.42
C LEU A 313 -7.89 -13.77 4.59
N SER A 314 -7.23 -14.81 5.10
CA SER A 314 -7.47 -16.16 4.63
C SER A 314 -8.86 -16.65 5.09
N PRO A 315 -9.46 -17.66 4.42
CA PRO A 315 -10.71 -18.25 4.88
C PRO A 315 -10.62 -18.78 6.32
N GLU A 316 -9.49 -19.39 6.69
CA GLU A 316 -9.22 -19.90 8.03
C GLU A 316 -9.20 -18.75 9.04
N GLN A 317 -8.54 -17.63 8.70
CA GLN A 317 -8.53 -16.45 9.55
C GLN A 317 -9.93 -15.88 9.76
N LEU A 318 -10.74 -15.81 8.70
CA LEU A 318 -12.12 -15.32 8.81
C LEU A 318 -12.95 -16.19 9.76
N LEU A 319 -12.88 -17.52 9.62
CA LEU A 319 -13.63 -18.47 10.44
C LEU A 319 -13.25 -18.38 11.91
N GLU A 320 -11.99 -18.10 12.19
CA GLU A 320 -11.47 -18.02 13.56
C GLU A 320 -11.78 -16.68 14.22
N PHE A 321 -11.74 -15.57 13.47
CA PHE A 321 -12.32 -14.31 13.94
C PHE A 321 -13.82 -14.47 14.22
N ALA A 322 -14.55 -15.12 13.33
CA ALA A 322 -15.96 -15.41 13.51
C ALA A 322 -16.23 -16.26 14.77
N GLY A 323 -15.49 -17.36 14.94
CA GLY A 323 -15.60 -18.23 16.11
C GLY A 323 -15.24 -17.52 17.40
N GLY A 324 -14.13 -16.76 17.42
CA GLY A 324 -13.72 -15.95 18.57
C GLY A 324 -14.77 -14.91 18.95
N LEU A 325 -15.34 -14.19 17.98
CA LEU A 325 -16.41 -13.22 18.22
C LEU A 325 -17.68 -13.89 18.76
N ALA A 326 -18.09 -15.03 18.22
CA ALA A 326 -19.24 -15.79 18.72
C ALA A 326 -19.02 -16.26 20.17
N ASN A 327 -17.84 -16.81 20.48
CA ASN A 327 -17.47 -17.31 21.81
C ASN A 327 -17.26 -16.20 22.84
N SER A 328 -16.93 -14.99 22.41
CA SER A 328 -16.77 -13.81 23.25
C SER A 328 -18.06 -13.42 24.00
N ASN A 329 -19.21 -13.86 23.50
CA ASN A 329 -20.54 -13.52 24.02
C ASN A 329 -20.88 -12.01 24.00
N GLN A 330 -20.11 -11.19 23.28
CA GLN A 330 -20.33 -9.75 23.14
C GLN A 330 -21.18 -9.38 21.93
N HIS A 331 -21.72 -8.17 21.96
CA HIS A 331 -22.19 -7.51 20.75
C HIS A 331 -21.00 -6.94 19.98
N PHE A 332 -21.05 -7.09 18.66
CA PHE A 332 -20.03 -6.54 17.79
C PHE A 332 -20.63 -5.99 16.51
N LEU A 333 -19.93 -5.01 15.94
CA LEU A 333 -20.19 -4.46 14.62
C LEU A 333 -18.97 -4.74 13.76
N TRP A 334 -19.14 -5.61 12.76
CA TRP A 334 -18.02 -6.05 11.91
C TRP A 334 -18.16 -5.52 10.49
N ILE A 335 -17.13 -4.81 10.04
CA ILE A 335 -16.98 -4.37 8.65
C ILE A 335 -16.46 -5.52 7.79
N ILE A 336 -17.35 -6.08 6.98
CA ILE A 336 -17.05 -7.19 6.06
C ILE A 336 -17.17 -6.70 4.63
N ARG A 337 -16.02 -6.43 4.02
CA ARG A 337 -15.91 -5.99 2.64
C ARG A 337 -16.03 -7.21 1.71
N PRO A 338 -16.63 -7.09 0.50
CA PRO A 338 -16.71 -8.21 -0.45
C PRO A 338 -15.36 -8.83 -0.82
N ASP A 339 -14.27 -8.06 -0.71
CA ASP A 339 -12.90 -8.45 -1.02
C ASP A 339 -12.05 -8.80 0.22
N LEU A 340 -12.68 -8.89 1.41
CA LEU A 340 -11.98 -9.17 2.66
C LEU A 340 -11.39 -10.58 2.68
N VAL A 341 -11.97 -11.56 1.98
CA VAL A 341 -11.43 -12.93 1.88
C VAL A 341 -11.06 -13.27 0.45
N SER A 342 -10.00 -14.07 0.28
CA SER A 342 -9.50 -14.44 -1.04
C SER A 342 -10.37 -15.43 -1.84
N SER A 343 -11.47 -15.93 -1.28
CA SER A 343 -12.40 -16.89 -1.90
C SER A 343 -13.82 -16.32 -2.01
N GLU A 344 -14.57 -16.78 -3.01
CA GLU A 344 -15.96 -16.35 -3.28
C GLU A 344 -17.00 -17.01 -2.34
N GLU A 345 -16.59 -17.95 -1.47
CA GLU A 345 -17.48 -18.83 -0.69
C GLU A 345 -17.21 -18.80 0.82
N ALA A 346 -16.73 -17.68 1.37
CA ALA A 346 -16.54 -17.60 2.81
C ALA A 346 -17.90 -17.42 3.52
N VAL A 347 -18.54 -18.53 3.88
CA VAL A 347 -19.78 -18.55 4.68
C VAL A 347 -19.42 -18.39 6.16
N LEU A 348 -19.91 -17.33 6.79
CA LEU A 348 -19.75 -17.12 8.22
C LEU A 348 -20.70 -18.05 9.00
N PRO A 349 -20.26 -18.59 10.16
CA PRO A 349 -21.11 -19.37 11.06
C PRO A 349 -22.38 -18.59 11.49
N GLU A 350 -23.51 -19.28 11.66
CA GLU A 350 -24.79 -18.66 12.03
C GLU A 350 -24.75 -18.02 13.43
N GLU A 351 -23.92 -18.54 14.33
CA GLU A 351 -23.71 -18.06 15.70
C GLU A 351 -23.24 -16.60 15.74
N VAL A 352 -22.46 -16.19 14.73
CA VAL A 352 -21.98 -14.81 14.55
C VAL A 352 -23.13 -13.85 14.28
N LYS A 353 -24.17 -14.31 13.57
CA LYS A 353 -25.31 -13.47 13.17
C LYS A 353 -26.27 -13.19 14.33
N VAL A 354 -26.22 -13.98 15.40
CA VAL A 354 -27.11 -13.80 16.57
C VAL A 354 -26.75 -12.53 17.34
N ARG A 355 -25.46 -12.22 17.48
CA ARG A 355 -24.97 -11.11 18.32
C ARG A 355 -24.24 -10.01 17.54
N GLY A 356 -23.84 -10.29 16.31
CA GLY A 356 -23.11 -9.37 15.44
C GLY A 356 -23.96 -8.71 14.37
N GLU A 357 -23.74 -7.42 14.15
CA GLU A 357 -24.15 -6.77 12.90
C GLU A 357 -22.97 -6.76 11.92
N MET A 358 -23.22 -7.21 10.69
CA MET A 358 -22.24 -7.20 9.62
C MET A 358 -22.65 -6.20 8.55
N VAL A 359 -21.80 -5.23 8.28
CA VAL A 359 -22.04 -4.20 7.27
C VAL A 359 -20.83 -4.07 6.35
N TRP A 360 -21.03 -3.74 5.07
CA TRP A 360 -19.88 -3.63 4.17
C TRP A 360 -19.03 -2.40 4.51
N TRP A 361 -19.66 -1.31 4.96
CA TRP A 361 -19.01 -0.03 5.24
C TRP A 361 -19.86 0.82 6.19
N CYS A 362 -19.19 1.64 6.97
CA CYS A 362 -19.76 2.69 7.79
C CYS A 362 -18.77 3.86 7.92
N SER A 363 -19.24 5.00 8.42
CA SER A 363 -18.36 6.09 8.85
C SER A 363 -17.64 5.70 10.13
N GLN A 364 -16.40 5.20 10.02
CA GLN A 364 -15.59 4.71 11.14
C GLN A 364 -15.45 5.76 12.25
N GLU A 365 -15.09 7.00 11.91
CA GLU A 365 -15.02 8.13 12.86
C GLU A 365 -16.28 8.24 13.74
N ARG A 366 -17.48 8.16 13.12
CA ARG A 366 -18.75 8.25 13.84
C ARG A 366 -19.09 7.00 14.65
N VAL A 367 -18.62 5.83 14.22
CA VAL A 367 -18.79 4.59 14.98
C VAL A 367 -17.91 4.64 16.23
N LEU A 368 -16.64 5.04 16.10
CA LEU A 368 -15.73 5.18 17.22
C LEU A 368 -16.19 6.25 18.22
N ALA A 369 -16.79 7.35 17.73
CA ALA A 369 -17.39 8.38 18.59
C ALA A 369 -18.74 7.97 19.24
N HIS A 370 -19.30 6.80 18.89
CA HIS A 370 -20.62 6.41 19.37
C HIS A 370 -20.53 5.84 20.80
N PRO A 371 -21.34 6.30 21.78
CA PRO A 371 -21.23 5.88 23.19
C PRO A 371 -21.38 4.37 23.44
N ALA A 372 -22.05 3.66 22.53
CA ALA A 372 -22.19 2.21 22.62
C ALA A 372 -20.91 1.44 22.27
N VAL A 373 -19.96 2.05 21.55
CA VAL A 373 -18.70 1.41 21.17
C VAL A 373 -17.74 1.49 22.34
N GLY A 374 -17.37 0.33 22.86
CA GLY A 374 -16.45 0.22 23.98
C GLY A 374 -15.04 -0.18 23.57
N GLY A 375 -14.85 -0.84 22.43
CA GLY A 375 -13.54 -1.28 21.97
C GLY A 375 -13.45 -1.45 20.46
N PHE A 376 -12.22 -1.52 19.95
CA PHE A 376 -11.93 -1.57 18.51
C PHE A 376 -10.89 -2.65 18.15
N LEU A 377 -11.33 -3.73 17.51
CA LEU A 377 -10.43 -4.69 16.87
C LEU A 377 -9.97 -4.15 15.51
N THR A 378 -8.68 -3.85 15.40
CA THR A 378 -8.09 -3.10 14.30
C THR A 378 -6.79 -3.70 13.78
N HIS A 379 -6.56 -3.52 12.48
CA HIS A 379 -5.29 -3.81 11.82
C HIS A 379 -4.15 -2.83 12.16
N CYS A 380 -4.40 -1.80 12.98
CA CYS A 380 -3.40 -0.80 13.38
C CYS A 380 -2.84 0.05 12.22
N GLY A 381 -3.66 0.27 11.18
CA GLY A 381 -3.38 1.34 10.23
C GLY A 381 -3.38 2.70 10.94
N TRP A 382 -2.45 3.59 10.56
CA TRP A 382 -2.19 4.79 11.36
C TRP A 382 -3.40 5.73 11.49
N ASN A 383 -4.14 5.96 10.40
CA ASN A 383 -5.37 6.76 10.46
C ASN A 383 -6.42 6.18 11.42
N SER A 384 -6.70 4.88 11.33
CA SER A 384 -7.62 4.19 12.25
C SER A 384 -7.13 4.25 13.71
N THR A 385 -5.82 4.26 13.92
CA THR A 385 -5.20 4.36 15.25
C THR A 385 -5.43 5.74 15.84
N LEU A 386 -5.20 6.80 15.07
CA LEU A 386 -5.46 8.18 15.51
C LEU A 386 -6.94 8.43 15.78
N GLU A 387 -7.84 7.92 14.95
CA GLU A 387 -9.29 8.04 15.17
C GLU A 387 -9.70 7.40 16.49
N ALA A 388 -9.20 6.20 16.79
CA ALA A 388 -9.50 5.50 18.04
C ALA A 388 -8.92 6.21 19.27
N LEU A 389 -7.67 6.69 19.17
CA LEU A 389 -7.03 7.47 20.23
C LEU A 389 -7.77 8.79 20.50
N SER A 390 -8.24 9.46 19.45
CA SER A 390 -8.98 10.72 19.56
C SER A 390 -10.29 10.53 20.33
N GLU A 391 -11.00 9.43 20.07
CA GLU A 391 -12.26 9.10 20.76
C GLU A 391 -12.04 8.33 22.09
N GLY A 392 -10.80 8.03 22.45
CA GLY A 392 -10.47 7.30 23.68
C GLY A 392 -10.91 5.83 23.69
N VAL A 393 -11.11 5.22 22.51
CA VAL A 393 -11.56 3.84 22.37
C VAL A 393 -10.37 2.88 22.46
N PRO A 394 -10.36 1.92 23.41
CA PRO A 394 -9.31 0.91 23.50
C PRO A 394 -9.31 -0.02 22.29
N MET A 395 -8.12 -0.48 21.89
CA MET A 395 -7.92 -1.29 20.68
C MET A 395 -7.46 -2.73 20.98
N ILE A 396 -7.97 -3.70 20.22
CA ILE A 396 -7.30 -5.00 20.04
C ILE A 396 -6.53 -4.91 18.74
N CYS A 397 -5.22 -5.08 18.82
CA CYS A 397 -4.32 -4.87 17.70
C CYS A 397 -4.03 -6.18 16.96
N TRP A 398 -4.34 -6.22 15.66
CA TRP A 398 -4.07 -7.35 14.78
C TRP A 398 -3.35 -6.90 13.48
N PRO A 399 -2.05 -6.59 13.54
CA PRO A 399 -1.33 -6.06 12.38
C PRO A 399 -1.10 -7.14 11.30
N PHE A 400 -1.11 -6.73 10.03
CA PHE A 400 -0.88 -7.60 8.87
C PHE A 400 0.40 -7.24 8.10
N PHE A 401 0.57 -5.98 7.71
CA PHE A 401 1.66 -5.55 6.82
C PHE A 401 2.10 -4.11 7.08
N ALA A 402 3.11 -3.65 6.34
CA ALA A 402 3.72 -2.33 6.47
C ALA A 402 4.13 -2.05 7.94
N GLU A 403 3.93 -0.83 8.42
CA GLU A 403 4.30 -0.38 9.76
C GLU A 403 3.26 -0.71 10.84
N GLN A 404 2.20 -1.45 10.52
CA GLN A 404 1.11 -1.79 11.45
C GLN A 404 1.61 -2.47 12.73
N ARG A 405 2.67 -3.30 12.63
CA ARG A 405 3.29 -3.95 13.79
C ARG A 405 3.94 -2.94 14.73
N THR A 406 4.63 -1.94 14.16
CA THR A 406 5.24 -0.85 14.93
C THR A 406 4.17 0.06 15.54
N ASN A 407 3.11 0.37 14.79
CA ASN A 407 1.97 1.15 15.30
C ASN A 407 1.29 0.47 16.49
N CYS A 408 1.16 -0.86 16.46
CA CYS A 408 0.63 -1.65 17.57
C CYS A 408 1.46 -1.46 18.86
N SER A 409 2.79 -1.57 18.77
CA SER A 409 3.67 -1.35 19.93
C SER A 409 3.54 0.06 20.49
N LYS A 410 3.36 1.08 19.63
CA LYS A 410 3.17 2.46 20.06
C LYS A 410 1.80 2.71 20.70
N ALA A 411 0.74 2.13 20.15
CA ALA A 411 -0.58 2.20 20.77
C ALA A 411 -0.52 1.69 22.22
N HIS A 412 0.15 0.56 22.45
CA HIS A 412 0.35 -0.02 23.79
C HIS A 412 1.00 0.98 24.76
N ALA A 413 2.15 1.55 24.38
CA ALA A 413 2.87 2.53 25.20
C ALA A 413 2.02 3.78 25.53
N ALA A 414 1.23 4.27 24.57
CA ALA A 414 0.35 5.41 24.77
C ALA A 414 -0.78 5.13 25.79
N ALA A 415 -1.30 3.91 25.84
CA ALA A 415 -2.30 3.54 26.85
C ALA A 415 -1.69 3.36 28.24
N GLU A 416 -0.45 2.88 28.34
CA GLU A 416 0.28 2.74 29.62
C GLU A 416 0.62 4.11 30.24
N ALA A 417 1.03 5.08 29.42
CA ALA A 417 1.33 6.44 29.87
C ALA A 417 0.08 7.21 30.37
N GLY A 418 -1.13 6.79 29.98
CA GLY A 418 -2.40 7.41 30.34
C GLY A 418 -2.93 7.10 31.76
N GLY A 419 -2.17 6.38 32.60
CA GLY A 419 -2.54 6.07 33.98
C GLY A 419 -3.50 4.89 34.16
N SER A 420 -3.49 4.32 35.37
CA SER A 420 -3.95 2.98 35.82
C SER A 420 -5.36 2.50 35.43
N SER A 421 -6.16 3.33 34.74
CA SER A 421 -7.50 3.05 34.23
C SER A 421 -7.54 2.66 32.73
N ARG A 422 -6.42 2.75 32.00
CA ARG A 422 -6.35 2.46 30.54
C ARG A 422 -5.53 1.21 30.19
N ARG A 423 -5.55 0.18 31.04
CA ARG A 423 -4.83 -1.10 30.86
C ARG A 423 -5.46 -2.06 29.81
N ASN A 424 -5.92 -1.54 28.67
CA ASN A 424 -6.83 -2.26 27.75
C ASN A 424 -6.29 -2.39 26.32
N LEU A 425 -4.98 -2.58 26.15
CA LEU A 425 -4.39 -2.89 24.84
C LEU A 425 -3.65 -4.23 24.92
N ASP A 426 -4.23 -5.26 24.31
CA ASP A 426 -3.63 -6.60 24.26
C ASP A 426 -3.15 -6.92 22.84
N PHE A 427 -1.84 -7.16 22.70
CA PHE A 427 -1.16 -7.56 21.45
C PHE A 427 -1.42 -9.03 21.16
N VAL A 428 -1.88 -9.45 19.98
CA VAL A 428 -1.88 -10.89 19.61
C VAL A 428 -0.72 -11.22 18.68
N ASP A 429 0.18 -12.10 19.12
CA ASP A 429 1.13 -12.73 18.21
C ASP A 429 0.37 -13.69 17.28
N GLN A 430 0.69 -13.64 15.98
CA GLN A 430 0.09 -14.51 14.98
C GLN A 430 0.53 -15.97 15.12
N SER A 431 1.56 -16.26 15.93
CA SER A 431 2.10 -17.61 16.11
C SER A 431 1.19 -18.53 16.92
N ASP A 432 0.21 -18.02 17.67
CA ASP A 432 -0.61 -18.84 18.59
C ASP A 432 -2.10 -18.47 18.51
N PHE A 433 -2.73 -18.86 17.41
CA PHE A 433 -3.93 -18.22 16.86
C PHE A 433 -5.23 -18.41 17.67
N ALA A 434 -5.50 -19.60 18.21
CA ALA A 434 -6.82 -19.92 18.80
C ALA A 434 -6.93 -19.59 20.30
N GLU A 435 -5.93 -19.99 21.12
CA GLU A 435 -5.95 -19.72 22.57
C GLU A 435 -5.82 -18.22 22.88
N THR A 436 -5.00 -17.53 22.09
CA THR A 436 -4.68 -16.13 22.32
C THR A 436 -5.86 -15.21 22.01
N LEU A 437 -6.69 -15.57 21.02
CA LEU A 437 -7.83 -14.77 20.59
C LEU A 437 -8.96 -14.82 21.64
N ASP A 438 -9.30 -16.01 22.12
CA ASP A 438 -10.34 -16.20 23.15
C ASP A 438 -9.96 -15.53 24.48
N TRP A 439 -8.71 -15.70 24.94
CA TRP A 439 -8.22 -15.04 26.16
C TRP A 439 -8.25 -13.51 26.04
N LYS A 440 -7.84 -12.94 24.90
CA LYS A 440 -7.79 -11.47 24.69
C LYS A 440 -9.16 -10.86 24.50
N PHE A 441 -10.08 -11.55 23.82
CA PHE A 441 -11.48 -11.16 23.84
C PHE A 441 -11.99 -11.13 25.28
N LYS A 442 -11.80 -12.20 26.06
CA LYS A 442 -12.25 -12.27 27.46
C LYS A 442 -11.65 -11.17 28.34
N LYS A 443 -10.36 -10.83 28.16
CA LYS A 443 -9.68 -9.77 28.92
C LYS A 443 -10.19 -8.38 28.54
N LEU A 444 -10.30 -8.05 27.24
CA LEU A 444 -10.90 -6.78 26.82
C LEU A 444 -12.33 -6.66 27.36
N ILE A 445 -13.11 -7.73 27.29
CA ILE A 445 -14.50 -7.77 27.79
C ILE A 445 -14.58 -7.52 29.29
N LEU A 446 -13.67 -8.13 30.05
CA LEU A 446 -13.57 -7.86 31.49
C LEU A 446 -13.31 -6.37 31.71
N CYS A 447 -12.41 -5.78 30.94
CA CYS A 447 -12.12 -4.36 31.03
C CYS A 447 -13.27 -3.45 30.58
N LEU A 448 -14.03 -3.84 29.54
CA LEU A 448 -15.23 -3.14 29.10
C LEU A 448 -16.36 -3.18 30.12
N LYS A 449 -16.44 -4.27 30.90
CA LYS A 449 -17.40 -4.39 32.01
C LYS A 449 -16.99 -3.60 33.26
N LEU A 450 -15.72 -3.17 33.34
CA LEU A 450 -15.17 -2.41 34.47
C LEU A 450 -15.15 -0.88 34.20
N LEU A 451 -15.37 -0.46 32.95
CA LEU A 451 -15.61 0.92 32.52
C LEU A 451 -17.11 1.22 32.53
#